data_AF-A0A854E1U6-F1
#
_entry.id   AF-A0A854E1U6-F1
#
_cell.length_a   1.000
_cell.length_b   1.000
_cell.length_c   1.000
_cell.angle_alpha   90.00
_cell.angle_beta   90.00
_cell.angle_gamma   90.00
#
_symmetry.space_group_name_H-M   'P 1'
#
loop_
_entity.id
_entity.type
_entity.pdbx_description
1 polymer ?
#
loop_
_entity_poly.entity_id
_entity_poly.type
_entity_poly.pdbx_seq_one_letter_code
_entity_poly.pdbx_strand_id
1 'polypeptide(L)'
;MRRGCLSKDVPAASISQGKRYAERWCAARLYPEMRLRAAVARLTDTTPIQPAPPPPGLPPTREQQQQARRLAEAGAKEVERIKAALAPRKPPADTKPRAKDPMKAWVTAGRRTQGQP
;
A
#
# COMPACT_ATOMS: atom_id res chain seq x y z
N MET A 1 26.31 8.46 14.11
CA MET A 1 27.01 7.41 13.34
C MET A 1 25.99 6.43 12.79
N ARG A 2 25.67 6.46 11.48
CA ARG A 2 24.86 5.42 10.85
C ARG A 2 25.80 4.28 10.48
N ARG A 3 25.76 3.16 11.22
CA ARG A 3 26.44 1.93 10.82
C ARG A 3 25.66 1.35 9.64
N GLY A 4 26.04 1.75 8.42
CA GLY A 4 25.52 1.19 7.19
C GLY A 4 25.87 -0.29 7.10
N CYS A 5 24.88 -1.11 6.72
CA CYS A 5 25.07 -2.53 6.46
C CYS A 5 26.05 -2.67 5.29
N LEU A 6 27.29 -3.10 5.53
CA LEU A 6 28.15 -3.58 4.45
C LEU A 6 27.47 -4.81 3.85
N SER A 7 26.97 -4.68 2.63
CA SER A 7 26.37 -5.77 1.87
C SER A 7 27.40 -6.88 1.71
N LYS A 8 27.09 -8.08 2.18
CA LYS A 8 27.96 -9.24 2.13
C LYS A 8 27.16 -10.41 1.57
N ASP A 9 27.53 -10.87 0.39
CA ASP A 9 26.88 -11.97 -0.29
C ASP A 9 27.50 -13.29 0.16
N VAL A 10 26.67 -14.23 0.60
CA VAL A 10 27.13 -15.54 1.10
C VAL A 10 26.18 -16.60 0.54
N PRO A 11 26.69 -17.61 -0.18
CA PRO A 11 25.86 -18.70 -0.64
C PRO A 11 25.32 -19.48 0.55
N ALA A 12 24.01 -19.73 0.55
CA ALA A 12 23.33 -20.51 1.59
C ALA A 12 22.80 -21.82 0.99
N ALA A 13 22.90 -22.91 1.74
CA ALA A 13 22.37 -24.20 1.31
C ALA A 13 20.82 -24.22 1.29
N SER A 14 20.18 -23.30 2.00
CA SER A 14 18.72 -23.09 1.95
C SER A 14 18.34 -21.66 2.36
N ILE A 15 17.14 -21.23 1.97
CA ILE A 15 16.57 -19.91 2.34
C ILE A 15 16.49 -19.77 3.87
N SER A 16 16.03 -20.81 4.57
CA SER A 16 15.92 -20.81 6.04
C SER A 16 17.29 -20.65 6.72
N GLN A 17 18.34 -21.27 6.16
CA GLN A 17 19.70 -21.11 6.67
C GLN A 17 20.22 -19.69 6.41
N GLY A 18 20.02 -19.16 5.20
CA GLY A 18 20.41 -17.80 4.84
C GLY A 18 19.72 -16.76 5.73
N LYS A 19 18.42 -16.93 6.00
CA LYS A 19 17.66 -16.07 6.92
C LYS A 19 18.23 -16.09 8.33
N ARG A 20 18.48 -17.27 8.91
CA ARG A 20 19.08 -17.39 10.25
C ARG A 20 20.48 -16.75 10.33
N TYR A 21 21.27 -16.88 9.27
CA TYR A 21 22.58 -16.25 9.19
C TYR A 21 22.46 -14.72 9.18
N ALA A 22 21.58 -14.17 8.33
CA ALA A 22 21.34 -12.74 8.22
C ALA A 22 20.83 -12.16 9.56
N GLU A 23 19.87 -12.82 10.22
CA GLU A 23 19.35 -12.41 11.53
C GLU A 23 20.48 -12.32 12.57
N ARG A 24 21.33 -13.36 12.67
CA ARG A 24 22.45 -13.37 13.62
C ARG A 24 23.49 -12.30 13.29
N TRP A 25 23.78 -12.09 12.01
CA TRP A 25 24.75 -11.09 11.56
C TRP A 25 24.26 -9.66 11.86
N CYS A 26 22.98 -9.38 11.62
CA CYS A 26 22.35 -8.11 11.95
C CYS A 26 22.29 -7.89 13.46
N ALA A 27 21.88 -8.90 14.23
CA ALA A 27 21.77 -8.82 15.68
C ALA A 27 23.11 -8.48 16.35
N ALA A 28 24.21 -9.11 15.92
CA ALA A 28 25.55 -8.85 16.46
C ALA A 28 26.04 -7.42 16.22
N ARG A 29 25.59 -6.75 15.15
CA ARG A 29 26.00 -5.37 14.83
C ARG A 29 25.06 -4.31 15.40
N LEU A 30 23.76 -4.59 15.47
CA LEU A 30 22.77 -3.64 15.97
C LEU A 30 22.79 -3.57 17.51
N TYR A 31 23.01 -4.71 18.18
CA TYR A 31 22.96 -4.81 19.64
C TYR A 31 24.28 -5.39 20.19
N PRO A 32 25.42 -4.67 20.09
CA PRO A 32 26.72 -5.18 20.53
C PRO A 32 26.79 -5.43 22.05
N GLU A 33 26.02 -4.67 22.84
CA GLU A 33 25.98 -4.78 24.30
C GLU A 33 25.11 -5.95 24.81
N MET A 34 24.38 -6.63 23.91
CA MET A 34 23.44 -7.69 24.27
C MET A 34 23.97 -9.05 23.85
N ARG A 35 23.73 -10.08 24.68
CA ARG A 35 24.03 -11.47 24.28
C ARG A 35 23.30 -11.82 22.99
N LEU A 36 23.99 -12.48 22.05
CA LEU A 36 23.48 -12.75 20.70
C LEU A 36 22.08 -13.39 20.68
N ARG A 37 21.80 -14.33 21.59
CA ARG A 37 20.47 -14.96 21.69
C ARG A 37 19.37 -13.93 21.99
N ALA A 38 19.60 -13.03 22.93
CA ALA A 38 18.66 -11.98 23.29
C ALA A 38 18.56 -10.92 22.19
N ALA A 39 19.68 -10.59 21.55
CA ALA A 39 19.71 -9.66 20.42
C ALA A 39 18.90 -10.17 19.22
N VAL A 40 19.04 -11.46 18.88
CA VAL A 40 18.22 -12.10 17.84
C VAL A 40 16.76 -12.12 18.26
N ALA A 41 16.46 -12.51 19.49
CA ALA A 41 15.08 -12.53 19.99
C ALA A 41 14.42 -11.14 19.88
N ARG A 42 15.15 -10.07 20.23
CA ARG A 42 14.65 -8.69 20.10
C ARG A 42 14.55 -8.22 18.64
N LEU A 43 15.44 -8.68 17.76
CA LEU A 43 15.40 -8.35 16.34
C LEU A 43 14.21 -9.04 15.63
N THR A 44 13.91 -10.28 15.99
CA THR A 44 12.80 -11.06 15.43
C THR A 44 11.49 -10.87 16.18
N ASP A 45 11.48 -10.04 17.22
CA ASP A 45 10.30 -9.75 18.01
C ASP A 45 9.28 -9.02 17.12
N THR A 46 8.25 -9.74 16.68
CA THR A 46 7.13 -9.19 15.90
C THR A 46 6.05 -8.59 16.79
N THR A 47 6.28 -8.48 18.10
CA THR A 47 5.36 -7.79 19.01
C THR A 47 5.11 -6.40 18.47
N PRO A 48 3.86 -6.05 18.12
CA PRO A 48 3.52 -4.73 17.65
C PRO A 48 4.04 -3.70 18.65
N ILE A 49 4.86 -2.76 18.17
CA ILE A 49 5.27 -1.62 18.98
C ILE A 49 3.99 -0.84 19.24
N GLN A 50 3.42 -1.01 20.43
CA GLN A 50 2.28 -0.22 20.85
C GLN A 50 2.77 1.23 20.86
N PRO A 51 2.19 2.11 20.03
CA PRO A 51 2.55 3.52 20.07
C PRO A 51 2.28 4.02 21.48
N ALA A 52 3.23 4.75 22.05
CA ALA A 52 3.02 5.38 23.34
C ALA A 52 1.71 6.21 23.28
N PRO A 53 0.87 6.17 24.33
CA PRO A 53 -0.34 6.98 24.36
C PRO A 53 0.04 8.44 24.09
N PRO A 54 -0.73 9.16 23.27
CA PRO A 54 -0.41 10.54 22.96
C PRO A 54 -0.30 11.33 24.27
N PRO A 55 0.73 12.18 24.44
CA PRO A 55 0.87 12.97 25.65
C PRO A 55 -0.42 13.78 25.88
N PRO A 56 -0.85 13.97 27.15
CA PRO A 56 -2.03 14.76 27.46
C PRO A 56 -1.92 16.11 26.77
N GLY A 57 -2.93 16.43 25.95
CA GLY A 57 -2.85 17.50 24.97
C GLY A 57 -2.65 18.86 25.62
N LEU A 58 -1.47 19.45 25.41
CA LEU A 58 -1.27 20.88 25.63
C LEU A 58 -2.03 21.65 24.53
N PRO A 59 -2.69 22.77 24.85
CA PRO A 59 -3.29 23.61 23.82
C PRO A 59 -2.20 24.02 22.82
N PRO A 60 -2.46 23.94 21.51
CA PRO A 60 -1.46 24.20 20.49
C PRO A 60 -0.92 25.61 20.64
N THR A 61 0.41 25.73 20.71
CA THR A 61 1.08 27.01 20.85
C THR A 61 0.80 27.90 19.64
N ARG A 62 0.92 29.22 19.79
CA ARG A 62 0.64 30.16 18.68
C ARG A 62 1.46 29.86 17.43
N GLU A 63 2.71 29.43 17.60
CA GLU A 63 3.58 29.01 16.49
C GLU A 63 3.07 27.75 15.78
N GLN A 64 2.58 26.75 16.53
CA GLN A 64 1.96 25.56 15.94
C GLN A 64 0.69 25.92 15.16
N GLN A 65 -0.11 26.85 15.67
CA GLN A 65 -1.28 27.34 14.95
C GLN A 65 -0.88 28.09 13.68
N GLN A 66 0.18 28.89 13.71
CA GLN A 66 0.65 29.60 12.54
C GLN A 66 1.27 28.66 11.50
N GLN A 67 1.98 27.61 11.95
CA GLN A 67 2.48 26.55 11.08
C GLN A 67 1.33 25.77 10.45
N ALA A 68 0.28 25.43 11.22
CA ALA A 68 -0.91 24.77 10.70
C ALA A 68 -1.63 25.63 9.64
N ARG A 69 -1.70 26.95 9.84
CA ARG A 69 -2.24 27.89 8.83
C ARG A 69 -1.39 27.88 7.55
N ARG A 70 -0.06 28.00 7.67
CA ARG A 70 0.86 27.94 6.51
C ARG A 70 0.74 26.62 5.74
N LEU A 71 0.60 25.50 6.47
CA LEU A 71 0.40 24.18 5.85
C LEU A 71 -0.96 24.08 5.16
N ALA A 72 -2.02 24.63 5.75
CA ALA A 72 -3.36 24.65 5.14
C ALA A 72 -3.39 25.53 3.87
N GLU A 73 -2.74 26.69 3.91
CA GLU A 73 -2.61 27.61 2.77
C GLU A 73 -1.81 26.98 1.63
N ALA A 74 -0.66 26.35 1.94
CA ALA A 74 0.15 25.65 0.93
C ALA A 74 -0.56 24.40 0.37
N GLY A 75 -1.32 23.69 1.21
CA GLY A 75 -1.97 22.43 0.87
C GLY A 75 -3.33 22.58 0.17
N ALA A 76 -3.96 23.76 0.17
CA ALA A 76 -5.33 23.95 -0.31
C ALA A 76 -5.56 23.46 -1.75
N LYS A 77 -4.65 23.80 -2.66
CA LYS A 77 -4.75 23.42 -4.09
C LYS A 77 -4.53 21.92 -4.33
N GLU A 78 -3.72 21.28 -3.51
CA GLU A 78 -3.47 19.84 -3.61
C GLU A 78 -4.64 19.04 -3.02
N VAL A 79 -5.22 19.52 -1.92
CA VAL A 79 -6.44 18.93 -1.33
C VAL A 79 -7.62 19.02 -2.28
N GLU A 80 -7.78 20.13 -3.01
CA GLU A 80 -8.82 20.26 -4.04
C GLU A 80 -8.64 19.25 -5.18
N ARG A 81 -7.40 19.07 -5.66
CA ARG A 81 -7.08 18.08 -6.69
C ARG A 81 -7.34 16.65 -6.24
N ILE A 82 -6.90 16.33 -5.01
CA ILE A 82 -7.14 15.03 -4.38
C ILE A 82 -8.64 14.78 -4.23
N LYS A 83 -9.40 15.79 -3.78
CA LYS A 83 -10.86 15.71 -3.66
C LYS A 83 -11.55 15.53 -5.01
N ALA A 84 -11.08 16.20 -6.07
CA ALA A 84 -11.59 16.01 -7.42
C ALA A 84 -11.29 14.62 -7.98
N ALA A 85 -10.10 14.08 -7.70
CA ALA A 85 -9.69 12.73 -8.11
C ALA A 85 -10.42 11.63 -7.33
N LEU A 86 -10.72 11.86 -6.05
CA LEU A 86 -11.50 10.98 -5.17
C LEU A 86 -13.00 11.19 -5.30
N ALA A 87 -13.47 12.16 -6.10
CA ALA A 87 -14.89 12.36 -6.33
C ALA A 87 -15.49 11.04 -6.86
N PRO A 88 -16.62 10.57 -6.29
CA PRO A 88 -17.24 9.33 -6.72
C PRO A 88 -17.47 9.37 -8.22
N ARG A 89 -16.84 8.42 -8.93
CA ARG A 89 -17.01 8.26 -10.37
C ARG A 89 -18.50 8.06 -10.63
N LYS A 90 -19.16 9.08 -11.20
CA LYS A 90 -20.57 8.97 -11.62
C LYS A 90 -20.69 7.70 -12.47
N PRO A 91 -21.58 6.75 -12.12
CA PRO A 91 -21.83 5.63 -13.00
C PRO A 91 -22.26 6.20 -14.35
N PRO A 92 -21.70 5.71 -15.47
CA PRO A 92 -22.14 6.14 -16.79
C PRO A 92 -23.65 5.92 -16.85
N ALA A 93 -24.38 6.96 -17.25
CA ALA A 93 -25.81 6.86 -17.49
C ALA A 93 -26.05 5.63 -18.36
N ASP A 94 -26.94 4.76 -17.89
CA ASP A 94 -27.30 3.49 -18.49
C ASP A 94 -27.59 3.70 -19.99
N THR A 95 -26.58 3.52 -20.85
CA THR A 95 -26.80 3.39 -22.29
C THR A 95 -27.37 2.01 -22.48
N LYS A 96 -28.68 1.95 -22.28
CA LYS A 96 -29.58 0.84 -22.58
C LYS A 96 -29.04 0.10 -23.81
N PRO A 97 -28.75 -1.22 -23.73
CA PRO A 97 -28.23 -1.93 -24.87
C PRO A 97 -29.26 -1.81 -26.00
N ARG A 98 -28.81 -1.31 -27.15
CA ARG A 98 -29.63 -1.12 -28.34
C ARG A 98 -30.39 -2.42 -28.61
N ALA A 99 -31.72 -2.33 -28.56
CA ALA A 99 -32.60 -3.46 -28.85
C ALA A 99 -32.18 -4.05 -30.21
N LYS A 100 -31.62 -5.27 -30.17
CA LYS A 100 -31.39 -6.04 -31.39
C LYS A 100 -32.77 -6.32 -31.96
N ASP A 101 -33.00 -5.73 -33.12
CA ASP A 101 -34.24 -5.85 -33.87
C ASP A 101 -34.62 -7.34 -34.03
N PRO A 102 -35.76 -7.78 -33.44
CA PRO A 102 -36.18 -9.19 -33.52
C PRO A 102 -36.46 -9.62 -34.97
N MET A 103 -36.70 -8.69 -35.88
CA MET A 103 -36.94 -8.97 -37.29
C MET A 103 -35.67 -9.41 -38.01
N LYS A 104 -34.47 -8.95 -37.59
CA LYS A 104 -33.21 -9.47 -38.14
C LYS A 104 -32.95 -10.93 -37.75
N ALA A 105 -33.40 -11.35 -36.56
CA ALA A 105 -33.28 -12.74 -36.15
C ALA A 105 -34.17 -13.65 -37.02
N TRP A 106 -35.39 -13.21 -37.31
CA TRP A 106 -36.33 -13.92 -38.19
C TRP A 106 -35.86 -14.00 -39.64
N VAL A 107 -35.36 -12.90 -40.20
CA VAL A 107 -34.81 -12.90 -41.58
C VAL A 107 -33.58 -13.79 -41.69
N THR A 108 -32.77 -13.92 -40.63
CA THR A 108 -31.62 -14.83 -40.63
C THR A 108 -32.06 -16.28 -40.49
N ALA A 109 -33.10 -16.56 -39.69
CA ALA A 109 -33.69 -17.90 -39.58
C ALA A 109 -34.34 -18.35 -40.90
N GLY A 110 -35.12 -17.49 -41.56
CA GLY A 110 -35.77 -17.80 -42.84
C GLY A 110 -34.78 -18.03 -44.00
N ARG A 111 -33.61 -17.38 -43.96
CA ARG A 111 -32.55 -17.58 -44.96
C ARG A 111 -31.78 -18.90 -44.77
N ARG A 112 -31.80 -19.48 -43.56
CA ARG A 112 -31.21 -20.80 -43.29
C ARG A 112 -32.13 -21.94 -43.72
N THR A 113 -33.45 -21.74 -43.69
CA THR A 113 -34.44 -22.73 -44.13
C THR A 113 -34.65 -22.80 -45.65
N GLN A 114 -34.23 -21.78 -46.41
CA GLN A 114 -34.36 -21.75 -47.88
C GLN A 114 -33.10 -22.19 -48.64
N GLY A 115 -32.10 -22.73 -47.93
CA GLY A 115 -30.86 -23.22 -48.53
C GLY A 115 -30.56 -24.66 -48.11
N GLN A 116 -31.40 -25.60 -48.51
CA GLN A 116 -31.07 -27.02 -48.44
C GLN A 116 -31.70 -27.77 -49.63
N PRO A 117 -30.93 -28.34 -50.58
CA PRO A 117 -31.41 -29.45 -51.39
C PRO A 117 -31.58 -30.72 -50.53
#